data_AF-D5CTS7-F1
#
_entry.id   AF-D5CTS7-F1
#
_cell.length_a   1.000
_cell.length_b   1.000
_cell.length_c   1.000
_cell.angle_alpha   90.00
_cell.angle_beta   90.00
_cell.angle_gamma   90.00
#
_symmetry.space_group_name_H-M   'P 1'
#
loop_
_entity.id
_entity.type
_entity.pdbx_description
1 polymer ?
#
loop_
_entity_poly.entity_id
_entity_poly.type
_entity_poly.pdbx_seq_one_letter_code
_entity_poly.pdbx_strand_id
1 'polypeptide(L)'
;MEKYILLAALVFASTNALADRAVTGTNGNGEKKGGSEAEACAAAKEDVLSKRTYNEQVAKYMPCECKQNDKGNWSCTVDARLQKVR
;
A
#
# COMPACT_ATOMS: atom_id res chain seq x y z
N MET A 1 -19.05 16.35 48.81
CA MET A 1 -17.99 17.00 48.01
C MET A 1 -18.03 16.35 46.64
N GLU A 2 -18.96 16.79 45.79
CA GLU A 2 -18.78 17.83 44.76
C GLU A 2 -17.78 17.44 43.65
N LYS A 3 -18.34 17.06 42.48
CA LYS A 3 -18.15 17.69 41.15
C LYS A 3 -16.92 17.12 40.39
N TYR A 4 -16.91 16.81 39.10
CA TYR A 4 -17.52 17.45 37.95
C TYR A 4 -17.71 16.43 36.82
N ILE A 5 -18.87 16.52 36.15
CA ILE A 5 -19.09 16.01 34.80
C ILE A 5 -18.28 16.88 33.85
N LEU A 6 -17.45 16.29 33.01
CA LEU A 6 -17.00 16.93 31.78
C LEU A 6 -17.24 15.98 30.61
N LEU A 7 -18.36 16.22 29.93
CA LEU A 7 -18.52 15.89 28.52
C LEU A 7 -17.32 16.45 27.76
N ALA A 8 -16.58 15.58 27.08
CA ALA A 8 -15.83 15.97 25.90
C ALA A 8 -16.53 15.31 24.71
N ALA A 9 -17.49 16.05 24.17
CA ALA A 9 -18.03 15.79 22.84
C ALA A 9 -16.87 15.83 21.84
N LEU A 10 -16.45 14.67 21.35
CA LEU A 10 -15.68 14.56 20.12
C LEU A 10 -16.67 14.58 18.94
N VAL A 11 -17.30 15.74 18.76
CA VAL A 11 -17.78 16.16 17.45
C VAL A 11 -16.63 16.89 16.77
N PHE A 12 -16.55 16.75 15.45
CA PHE A 12 -15.49 17.17 14.52
C PHE A 12 -14.37 16.12 14.38
N ALA A 13 -14.25 15.43 13.26
CA ALA A 13 -14.43 15.92 11.90
C ALA A 13 -15.08 14.86 11.01
N SER A 14 -16.17 15.22 10.35
CA SER A 14 -16.49 14.70 9.03
C SER A 14 -15.41 15.16 8.06
N THR A 15 -14.20 14.62 8.18
CA THR A 15 -13.22 14.72 7.10
C THR A 15 -13.81 13.97 5.93
N ASN A 16 -14.24 14.70 4.91
CA ASN A 16 -14.24 14.19 3.55
C ASN A 16 -12.77 13.92 3.17
N ALA A 17 -12.16 12.91 3.78
CA ALA A 17 -10.84 12.46 3.42
C ALA A 17 -11.00 11.79 2.06
N LEU A 18 -10.35 12.34 1.05
CA LEU A 18 -9.86 11.55 -0.07
C LEU A 18 -9.02 10.44 0.57
N ALA A 19 -9.65 9.32 0.92
CA ALA A 19 -9.04 8.31 1.77
C ALA A 19 -7.88 7.69 1.00
N ASP A 20 -6.65 8.09 1.36
CA ASP A 20 -5.45 7.45 0.86
C ASP A 20 -5.49 5.98 1.26
N ARG A 21 -5.55 5.09 0.26
CA ARG A 21 -5.60 3.65 0.51
C ARG A 21 -4.19 3.08 0.43
N ALA A 22 -3.75 2.47 1.53
CA ALA A 22 -2.52 1.68 1.51
C ALA A 22 -2.79 0.36 0.77
N VAL A 23 -1.92 0.03 -0.18
CA VAL A 23 -1.94 -1.25 -0.89
C VAL A 23 -0.53 -1.82 -0.92
N THR A 24 -0.43 -3.13 -0.75
CA THR A 24 0.82 -3.86 -0.88
C THR A 24 0.77 -4.65 -2.17
N GLY A 25 1.78 -4.50 -3.02
CA GLY A 25 2.01 -5.35 -4.18
C GLY A 25 3.07 -6.38 -3.89
N THR A 26 2.93 -7.57 -4.46
CA THR A 26 3.92 -8.64 -4.36
C THR A 26 4.24 -9.14 -5.76
N ASN A 27 5.44 -9.68 -5.95
CA ASN A 27 5.76 -10.41 -7.18
C ASN A 27 5.19 -11.84 -7.11
N GLY A 28 3.87 -11.98 -6.97
CA GLY A 28 3.25 -13.29 -6.98
C GLY A 28 1.79 -13.36 -6.58
N ASN A 29 0.93 -13.42 -7.60
CA ASN A 29 -0.24 -14.28 -7.60
C ASN A 29 -0.25 -15.03 -8.96
N GLY A 30 0.70 -15.96 -9.13
CA GLY A 30 0.84 -16.78 -10.35
C GLY A 30 2.11 -16.48 -11.15
N GLU A 31 3.07 -17.39 -11.09
CA GLU A 31 4.06 -17.69 -12.15
C GLU A 31 5.21 -16.71 -12.44
N LYS A 32 5.13 -15.41 -12.14
CA LYS A 32 6.26 -14.48 -12.41
C LYS A 32 7.27 -14.39 -11.26
N LYS A 33 8.17 -15.37 -11.18
CA LYS A 33 9.40 -15.23 -10.40
C LYS A 33 10.38 -14.35 -11.19
N GLY A 34 10.77 -13.21 -10.61
CA GLY A 34 11.80 -12.35 -11.22
C GLY A 34 13.14 -13.08 -11.20
N GLY A 35 13.84 -13.11 -12.34
CA GLY A 35 15.20 -13.65 -12.45
C GLY A 35 16.24 -12.79 -11.71
N SER A 36 15.87 -11.54 -11.41
CA SER A 36 16.65 -10.57 -10.66
C SER A 36 15.78 -9.80 -9.65
N GLU A 37 16.45 -9.17 -8.68
CA GLU A 37 15.81 -8.30 -7.69
C GLU A 37 15.01 -7.16 -8.36
N ALA A 38 15.60 -6.53 -9.39
CA ALA A 38 14.98 -5.43 -10.11
C ALA A 38 13.67 -5.85 -10.81
N GLU A 39 13.66 -7.01 -11.47
CA GLU A 39 12.46 -7.56 -12.11
C GLU A 39 11.38 -7.92 -11.09
N ALA A 40 11.77 -8.50 -9.95
CA ALA A 40 10.85 -8.83 -8.89
C ALA A 40 10.22 -7.56 -8.26
N CYS A 41 11.01 -6.52 -8.04
CA CYS A 41 10.50 -5.23 -7.56
C CYS A 41 9.58 -4.55 -8.59
N ALA A 42 9.92 -4.60 -9.89
CA ALA A 42 9.07 -4.07 -10.95
C ALA A 42 7.72 -4.78 -11.00
N ALA A 43 7.71 -6.12 -10.94
CA ALA A 43 6.48 -6.91 -10.91
C ALA A 43 5.61 -6.61 -9.67
N ALA A 44 6.22 -6.42 -8.49
CA ALA A 44 5.48 -6.01 -7.29
C ALA A 44 4.81 -4.63 -7.44
N LYS A 45 5.47 -3.69 -8.14
CA LYS A 45 4.87 -2.38 -8.45
C LYS A 45 3.73 -2.50 -9.48
N GLU A 46 3.85 -3.38 -10.47
CA GLU A 46 2.74 -3.67 -11.39
C GLU A 46 1.53 -4.25 -10.66
N ASP A 47 1.74 -5.13 -9.67
CA ASP A 47 0.67 -5.66 -8.84
C ASP A 47 -0.05 -4.55 -8.05
N VAL A 48 0.67 -3.58 -7.49
CA VAL A 48 0.08 -2.35 -6.91
C VAL A 48 -0.82 -1.64 -7.93
N LEU A 49 -0.32 -1.44 -9.16
CA LEU A 49 -1.07 -0.74 -10.21
C LEU A 49 -2.33 -1.48 -10.65
N SER A 50 -2.33 -2.82 -10.56
CA SER A 50 -3.51 -3.64 -10.85
C SER A 50 -4.61 -3.52 -9.78
N LYS A 51 -4.23 -3.20 -8.53
CA LYS A 51 -5.15 -3.04 -7.38
C LYS A 51 -5.81 -1.68 -7.30
N ARG A 52 -5.39 -0.75 -8.15
CA ARG A 52 -5.98 0.59 -8.30
C ARG A 52 -7.37 0.50 -8.92
N THR A 53 -8.28 1.33 -8.43
CA THR A 53 -9.57 1.61 -9.10
C THR A 53 -9.44 2.75 -10.12
N TYR A 54 -10.43 2.90 -11.01
CA TYR A 54 -10.41 3.89 -12.08
C TYR A 54 -10.12 5.34 -11.61
N ASN A 55 -10.56 5.71 -10.40
CA ASN A 55 -10.38 7.05 -9.83
C ASN A 55 -9.24 7.14 -8.81
N GLU A 56 -8.33 6.18 -8.78
CA GLU A 56 -7.15 6.19 -7.89
C GLU A 56 -5.86 6.40 -8.70
N GLN A 57 -4.81 6.97 -8.11
CA GLN A 57 -3.45 6.96 -8.66
C GLN A 57 -2.43 6.69 -7.56
N VAL A 58 -1.26 6.17 -7.92
CA VAL A 58 -0.17 6.01 -6.94
C VAL A 58 0.38 7.38 -6.57
N ALA A 59 0.26 7.74 -5.30
CA ALA A 59 0.87 8.95 -4.74
C ALA A 59 2.35 8.72 -4.41
N LYS A 60 2.67 7.55 -3.83
CA LYS A 60 4.02 7.20 -3.41
C LYS A 60 4.21 5.68 -3.35
N TYR A 61 5.33 5.20 -3.89
CA TYR A 61 5.86 3.88 -3.59
C TYR A 61 6.83 3.95 -2.42
N MET A 62 6.78 2.95 -1.55
CA MET A 62 7.84 2.67 -0.58
C MET A 62 8.98 1.88 -1.27
N PRO A 63 10.15 1.77 -0.64
CA PRO A 63 11.22 0.89 -1.12
C PRO A 63 10.72 -0.54 -1.29
N CYS A 64 11.23 -1.24 -2.30
CA CYS A 64 10.96 -2.66 -2.45
C CYS A 64 11.74 -3.43 -1.39
N GLU A 65 11.06 -4.33 -0.69
CA GLU A 65 11.68 -5.27 0.23
C GLU A 65 11.80 -6.62 -0.47
N CYS A 66 13.03 -7.00 -0.80
CA CYS A 66 13.31 -8.18 -1.60
C CYS A 66 14.09 -9.24 -0.81
N LYS A 67 13.74 -10.51 -0.99
CA LYS A 67 14.42 -11.67 -0.43
C LYS A 67 14.66 -12.69 -1.53
N GLN A 68 15.89 -13.19 -1.62
CA GLN A 68 16.23 -14.30 -2.49
C GLN A 68 16.06 -15.62 -1.73
N ASN A 69 15.50 -16.64 -2.37
CA ASN A 69 15.45 -18.00 -1.81
C ASN A 69 16.68 -18.82 -2.20
N ASP A 70 16.84 -19.99 -1.59
CA ASP A 70 17.98 -20.91 -1.82
C ASP A 70 18.09 -21.41 -3.28
N LYS A 71 17.03 -21.23 -4.08
CA LYS A 71 16.98 -21.56 -5.51
C LYS A 71 17.33 -20.37 -6.41
N GLY A 72 17.82 -19.27 -5.83
CA GLY A 72 18.20 -18.04 -6.54
C GLY A 72 17.04 -17.17 -7.02
N ASN A 73 15.78 -17.51 -6.68
CA ASN A 73 14.63 -16.71 -7.10
C ASN A 73 14.39 -15.56 -6.14
N TRP A 74 14.02 -14.40 -6.69
CA TRP A 74 13.69 -13.21 -5.91
C TRP A 74 12.19 -13.13 -5.62
N SER A 75 11.86 -12.80 -4.37
CA SER A 75 10.53 -12.38 -3.96
C SER A 75 10.60 -10.96 -3.39
N CYS A 76 9.77 -10.06 -3.89
CA CYS A 76 9.72 -8.66 -3.47
C CYS A 76 8.30 -8.26 -3.09
N THR A 77 8.21 -7.45 -2.05
CA THR A 77 6.99 -6.74 -1.64
C THR A 77 7.22 -5.23 -1.74
N VAL A 78 6.19 -4.49 -2.15
CA VAL A 78 6.24 -3.04 -2.18
C VAL A 78 4.93 -2.45 -1.68
N ASP A 79 5.02 -1.58 -0.69
CA ASP A 79 3.88 -0.81 -0.24
C ASP A 79 3.73 0.45 -1.08
N ALA A 80 2.48 0.85 -1.32
CA ALA A 80 2.15 2.08 -2.00
C ALA A 80 0.93 2.75 -1.37
N ARG A 81 0.88 4.07 -1.52
CA ARG A 81 -0.31 4.86 -1.22
C ARG A 81 -1.04 5.22 -2.50
N LEU A 82 -2.31 4.84 -2.59
CA LEU A 82 -3.22 5.26 -3.64
C LEU A 82 -4.03 6.47 -3.17
N GLN A 83 -4.03 7.54 -3.95
CA GLN A 83 -4.84 8.73 -3.71
C GLN A 83 -6.00 8.77 -4.71
N LYS A 84 -7.17 9.23 -4.28
CA LYS A 84 -8.29 9.49 -5.19
C LYS A 84 -8.00 10.73 -6.03
N VAL A 85 -8.23 10.64 -7.34
CA VAL A 85 -7.92 11.71 -8.30
C VAL A 85 -9.13 12.47 -8.82
N ARG A 86 -10.36 12.01 -8.57
CA ARG A 86 -11.62 12.70 -8.89
C ARG A 86 -12.82 11.99 -8.26
#